data_AF-A0A197JNK6-F1
#
_entry.id   AF-A0A197JNK6-F1
#
_cell.length_a   1.000
_cell.length_b   1.000
_cell.length_c   1.000
_cell.angle_alpha   90.00
_cell.angle_beta   90.00
_cell.angle_gamma   90.00
#
_symmetry.space_group_name_H-M   'P 1'
#
loop_
_entity.id
_entity.type
_entity.pdbx_description
1 polymer ?
#
loop_
_entity_poly.entity_id
_entity_poly.type
_entity_poly.pdbx_seq_one_letter_code
_entity_poly.pdbx_strand_id
1 'polypeptide(L)'
;MEARSKHTPTTHNTANRIGTVAYYALISRLVIWGIAAVSHALIQDYDSALELILPIETAGQQLFKSVFGVFLRWDAFYFVHIAEKGYVFEQAHAFFPLVPALTRLVVNTVLAPFSFALDYKQQLVLAGVIVANASFIAATVQLYRLTKELFGREQFAFLTAMLYVLTPSGIFMSAIYTESTFSALSFTGMLFAARKQYLLAAIVWSISCTARSNGILYAGFIIYDLVVRMDFSKPLFHKMFVLVKAGLLCLITWTGFVAVQFYGYSLYCTDSSNIDPRPWCNASIPLIYTFVQDFYWNVGFLRYYEVKQIPNFLMAAPMIILSASGIMYYVLFDTHRAVTLGRSSTPASDNKDTPPFMSLASFPHIVLWGVLLLSNITTMHIQIITRAFSCLPPVYWFAAHQFEGEAVLGAGWTKTVTTFFVMYGLIGIILFANFFPPA
;
A
#
# COMPACT_ATOMS: atom_id res chain seq x y z
N MET A 1 -6.97 -50.62 18.81
CA MET A 1 -7.72 -49.93 17.75
C MET A 1 -8.44 -48.76 18.38
N GLU A 2 -7.81 -47.58 18.41
CA GLU A 2 -8.47 -46.33 18.81
C GLU A 2 -8.22 -45.31 17.71
N ALA A 3 -9.30 -44.96 17.03
CA ALA A 3 -9.29 -44.03 15.91
C ALA A 3 -9.14 -42.60 16.44
N ARG A 4 -7.99 -41.97 16.13
CA ARG A 4 -7.81 -40.52 16.26
C ARG A 4 -8.78 -39.81 15.31
N SER A 5 -9.81 -39.20 15.87
CA SER A 5 -10.69 -38.22 15.20
C SER A 5 -9.85 -37.09 14.59
N LYS A 6 -9.82 -37.03 13.26
CA LYS A 6 -9.34 -35.86 12.50
C LYS A 6 -10.36 -34.75 12.67
N HIS A 7 -10.02 -33.73 13.45
CA HIS A 7 -10.79 -32.49 13.52
C HIS A 7 -10.55 -31.70 12.23
N THR A 8 -11.46 -31.81 11.27
CA THR A 8 -11.58 -30.88 10.14
C THR A 8 -12.11 -29.55 10.67
N PRO A 9 -11.42 -28.42 10.46
CA PRO A 9 -11.95 -27.13 10.87
C PRO A 9 -13.19 -26.82 10.02
N THR A 10 -14.34 -26.71 10.67
CA THR A 10 -15.64 -26.44 10.07
C THR A 10 -15.65 -25.07 9.39
N THR A 11 -16.00 -25.04 8.11
CA THR A 11 -16.14 -23.86 7.23
C THR A 11 -16.99 -22.73 7.82
N HIS A 12 -17.93 -23.05 8.72
CA HIS A 12 -18.78 -22.06 9.42
C HIS A 12 -18.02 -21.04 10.28
N ASN A 13 -16.93 -21.43 10.95
CA ASN A 13 -16.16 -20.51 11.81
C ASN A 13 -15.31 -19.52 11.00
N THR A 14 -14.82 -19.93 9.82
CA THR A 14 -13.98 -19.08 8.96
C THR A 14 -14.79 -17.98 8.28
N ALA A 15 -16.02 -18.27 7.83
CA ALA A 15 -16.90 -17.27 7.24
C ALA A 15 -17.25 -16.17 8.27
N ASN A 16 -17.47 -16.56 9.53
CA ASN A 16 -17.78 -15.63 10.61
C ASN A 16 -16.62 -14.64 10.86
N ARG A 17 -15.37 -15.13 10.92
CA ARG A 17 -14.18 -14.28 11.13
C ARG A 17 -13.91 -13.30 10.00
N ILE A 18 -14.13 -13.68 8.73
CA ILE A 18 -13.98 -12.74 7.60
C ILE A 18 -14.99 -11.59 7.72
N GLY A 19 -16.25 -11.91 8.03
CA GLY A 19 -17.28 -10.91 8.29
C GLY A 19 -16.92 -9.98 9.45
N THR A 20 -16.39 -10.54 10.55
CA THR A 20 -15.89 -9.76 11.69
C THR A 20 -14.76 -8.81 11.30
N VAL A 21 -13.77 -9.27 10.52
CA VAL A 21 -12.65 -8.44 10.06
C VAL A 21 -13.15 -7.29 9.18
N ALA A 22 -14.04 -7.58 8.22
CA ALA A 22 -14.62 -6.56 7.36
C ALA A 22 -15.45 -5.54 8.17
N TYR A 23 -16.21 -6.01 9.16
CA TYR A 23 -16.98 -5.18 10.07
C TYR A 23 -16.08 -4.20 10.85
N TYR A 24 -15.02 -4.68 11.49
CA TYR A 24 -14.08 -3.79 12.20
C TYR A 24 -13.37 -2.81 11.26
N ALA A 25 -13.01 -3.24 10.05
CA ALA A 25 -12.47 -2.34 9.05
C ALA A 25 -13.45 -1.20 8.72
N LEU A 26 -14.72 -1.52 8.47
CA LEU A 26 -15.78 -0.53 8.22
C LEU A 26 -15.96 0.42 9.40
N ILE A 27 -16.12 -0.11 10.62
CA ILE A 27 -16.28 0.71 11.83
C ILE A 27 -15.09 1.65 12.01
N SER A 28 -13.86 1.19 11.77
CA SER A 28 -12.68 2.07 11.86
C SER A 28 -12.74 3.24 10.88
N ARG A 29 -13.25 3.03 9.66
CA ARG A 29 -13.41 4.11 8.67
C ARG A 29 -14.45 5.12 9.15
N LEU A 30 -15.59 4.65 9.63
CA LEU A 30 -16.63 5.53 10.18
C LEU A 30 -16.12 6.35 11.39
N VAL A 31 -15.30 5.75 12.25
CA VAL A 31 -14.65 6.47 13.37
C VAL A 31 -13.71 7.54 12.85
N ILE A 32 -12.86 7.23 11.86
CA ILE A 32 -11.98 8.22 11.23
C ILE A 32 -12.78 9.37 10.62
N TRP A 33 -13.88 9.06 9.94
CA TRP A 33 -14.75 10.06 9.34
C TRP A 33 -15.38 10.97 10.40
N GLY A 34 -15.87 10.39 11.50
CA GLY A 34 -16.43 11.15 12.62
C GLY A 34 -15.40 12.09 13.23
N ILE A 35 -14.19 11.60 13.52
CA ILE A 35 -13.11 12.42 14.09
C ILE A 35 -12.70 13.52 13.11
N ALA A 36 -12.54 13.21 11.83
CA ALA A 36 -12.17 14.19 10.80
C ALA A 36 -13.23 15.29 10.66
N ALA A 37 -14.51 14.92 10.59
CA ALA A 37 -15.62 15.87 10.48
C ALA A 37 -15.75 16.76 11.72
N VAL A 38 -15.66 16.18 12.93
CA VAL A 38 -15.68 16.96 14.18
C VAL A 38 -14.48 17.89 14.27
N SER A 39 -13.29 17.40 13.90
CA SER A 39 -12.06 18.20 13.90
C SER A 39 -12.18 19.42 12.99
N HIS A 40 -12.63 19.22 11.75
CA HIS A 40 -12.84 20.29 10.78
C HIS A 40 -13.96 21.27 11.17
N ALA A 41 -14.99 20.80 11.89
CA ALA A 41 -16.05 21.67 12.40
C ALA A 41 -15.57 22.57 13.57
N LEU A 42 -14.62 22.11 14.36
CA LEU A 42 -14.11 22.82 15.54
C LEU A 42 -12.93 23.75 15.23
N ILE A 43 -12.14 23.45 14.20
CA ILE A 43 -10.93 24.17 13.86
C ILE A 43 -11.13 24.81 12.48
N GLN A 44 -10.97 26.13 12.39
CA GLN A 44 -11.05 26.82 11.11
C GLN A 44 -9.88 26.43 10.21
N ASP A 45 -10.18 26.09 8.96
CA ASP A 45 -9.18 25.82 7.94
C ASP A 45 -8.29 27.06 7.72
N TYR A 46 -6.98 26.84 7.62
CA TYR A 46 -6.04 27.88 7.21
C TYR A 46 -6.04 28.11 5.69
N ASP A 47 -6.50 27.14 4.90
CA ASP A 47 -6.42 27.14 3.43
C ASP A 47 -7.81 27.28 2.76
N SER A 48 -7.93 28.20 1.80
CA SER A 48 -9.14 28.47 1.01
C SER A 48 -9.23 27.63 -0.28
N ALA A 49 -8.28 26.74 -0.57
CA ALA A 49 -8.29 25.89 -1.77
C ALA A 49 -9.60 25.10 -1.95
N LEU A 50 -10.21 24.64 -0.85
CA LEU A 50 -11.52 23.97 -0.90
C LEU A 50 -12.65 24.89 -1.40
N GLU A 51 -12.59 26.18 -1.10
CA GLU A 51 -13.58 27.16 -1.56
C GLU A 51 -13.52 27.35 -3.08
N LEU A 52 -12.31 27.29 -3.64
CA LEU A 52 -12.12 27.42 -5.09
C LEU A 52 -12.56 26.16 -5.85
N ILE A 53 -12.37 24.98 -5.24
CA ILE A 53 -12.56 23.70 -5.94
C ILE A 53 -14.00 23.20 -5.84
N LEU A 54 -14.66 23.41 -4.70
CA LEU A 54 -16.03 22.97 -4.46
C LEU A 54 -16.99 24.17 -4.48
N PRO A 55 -17.64 24.45 -5.62
CA PRO A 55 -18.64 25.52 -5.69
C PRO A 55 -19.82 25.20 -4.78
N ILE A 56 -20.39 26.25 -4.17
CA ILE A 56 -21.50 26.14 -3.22
C ILE A 56 -22.63 27.02 -3.73
N GLU A 57 -23.67 26.37 -4.24
CA GLU A 57 -24.88 27.03 -4.72
C GLU A 57 -26.10 26.68 -3.85
N THR A 58 -26.07 25.54 -3.16
CA THR A 58 -27.18 25.05 -2.33
C THR A 58 -26.74 24.69 -0.91
N ALA A 59 -27.69 24.68 0.03
CA ALA A 59 -27.43 24.23 1.40
C ALA A 59 -26.97 22.76 1.48
N GLY A 60 -27.43 21.91 0.55
CA GLY A 60 -26.98 20.51 0.46
C GLY A 60 -25.51 20.40 0.06
N GLN A 61 -25.06 21.26 -0.87
CA GLN A 61 -23.66 21.35 -1.28
C GLN A 61 -22.76 21.92 -0.18
N GLN A 62 -23.27 22.88 0.60
CA GLN A 62 -22.57 23.37 1.80
C GLN A 62 -22.38 22.24 2.82
N LEU A 63 -23.44 21.48 3.11
CA LEU A 63 -23.36 20.34 4.02
C LEU A 63 -22.39 19.27 3.50
N PHE A 64 -22.43 18.99 2.19
CA PHE A 64 -21.49 18.06 1.57
C PHE A 64 -20.04 18.51 1.81
N LYS A 65 -19.73 19.78 1.56
CA LYS A 65 -18.39 20.34 1.78
C LYS A 65 -17.96 20.20 3.24
N SER A 66 -18.83 20.52 4.20
CA SER A 66 -18.51 20.39 5.63
C SER A 66 -18.20 18.95 6.07
N VAL A 67 -18.80 17.94 5.41
CA VAL A 67 -18.61 16.53 5.78
C VAL A 67 -17.47 15.88 5.00
N PHE A 68 -17.40 16.09 3.68
CA PHE A 68 -16.48 15.38 2.80
C PHE A 68 -15.28 16.21 2.33
N GLY A 69 -15.31 17.53 2.50
CA GLY A 69 -14.19 18.41 2.15
C GLY A 69 -12.90 18.05 2.87
N VAL A 70 -13.02 17.50 4.09
CA VAL A 70 -11.89 17.03 4.91
C VAL A 70 -11.04 15.94 4.22
N PHE A 71 -11.60 15.19 3.26
CA PHE A 71 -10.89 14.14 2.53
C PHE A 71 -10.23 14.64 1.23
N LEU A 72 -10.48 15.88 0.85
CA LEU A 72 -9.90 16.55 -0.30
C LEU A 72 -8.79 17.51 0.17
N ARG A 73 -7.62 16.96 0.48
CA ARG A 73 -6.44 17.71 0.94
C ARG A 73 -5.17 17.21 0.26
N TRP A 74 -4.20 18.10 0.07
CA TRP A 74 -2.86 17.77 -0.44
C TRP A 74 -2.92 17.01 -1.79
N ASP A 75 -2.32 15.81 -1.86
CA ASP A 75 -2.27 14.95 -3.06
C ASP A 75 -3.67 14.64 -3.62
N ALA A 76 -4.73 14.66 -2.80
CA ALA A 76 -6.10 14.43 -3.23
C ALA A 76 -6.55 15.41 -4.33
N PHE A 77 -6.02 16.64 -4.35
CA PHE A 77 -6.33 17.61 -5.41
C PHE A 77 -5.87 17.12 -6.78
N TYR A 78 -4.68 16.52 -6.86
CA TYR A 78 -4.18 15.95 -8.12
C TYR A 78 -5.06 14.78 -8.56
N PHE A 79 -5.45 13.89 -7.65
CA PHE A 79 -6.30 12.75 -8.01
C PHE A 79 -7.68 13.17 -8.52
N VAL A 80 -8.33 14.14 -7.88
CA VAL A 80 -9.62 14.67 -8.35
C VAL A 80 -9.45 15.42 -9.67
N HIS A 81 -8.40 16.22 -9.82
CA HIS A 81 -8.14 16.94 -11.07
C HIS A 81 -7.87 15.98 -12.25
N ILE A 82 -7.08 14.93 -12.05
CA ILE A 82 -6.83 13.90 -13.07
C ILE A 82 -8.13 13.16 -13.41
N ALA A 83 -8.99 12.88 -12.42
CA ALA A 83 -10.26 12.22 -12.67
C ALA A 83 -11.23 13.10 -13.49
N GLU A 84 -11.17 14.41 -13.31
CA GLU A 84 -12.01 15.40 -14.00
C GLU A 84 -11.50 15.73 -15.42
N LYS A 85 -10.22 16.08 -15.55
CA LYS A 85 -9.63 16.68 -16.75
C LYS A 85 -8.56 15.81 -17.42
N GLY A 86 -8.17 14.70 -16.80
CA GLY A 86 -7.02 13.92 -17.24
C GLY A 86 -5.69 14.58 -16.89
N TYR A 87 -4.62 14.11 -17.53
CA TYR A 87 -3.28 14.62 -17.29
C TYR A 87 -3.04 15.91 -18.08
N VAL A 88 -3.31 17.05 -17.46
CA VAL A 88 -3.06 18.37 -18.06
C VAL A 88 -1.60 18.80 -17.85
N PHE A 89 -1.08 18.56 -16.64
CA PHE A 89 0.25 19.02 -16.23
C PHE A 89 1.26 17.88 -16.12
N GLU A 90 2.52 18.13 -16.50
CA GLU A 90 3.58 17.12 -16.49
C GLU A 90 3.79 16.55 -15.08
N GLN A 91 3.84 17.42 -14.06
CA GLN A 91 4.01 17.02 -12.67
C GLN A 91 2.89 16.10 -12.14
N ALA A 92 1.70 16.11 -12.76
CA ALA A 92 0.60 15.24 -12.36
C ALA A 92 0.93 13.75 -12.58
N HIS A 93 1.93 13.41 -13.40
CA HIS A 93 2.38 12.03 -13.65
C HIS A 93 3.10 11.40 -12.45
N ALA A 94 3.36 12.16 -11.37
CA ALA A 94 3.69 11.58 -10.07
C ALA A 94 2.51 10.77 -9.48
N PHE A 95 1.27 11.11 -9.86
CA PHE A 95 0.03 10.51 -9.39
C PHE A 95 -0.54 9.57 -10.46
N PHE A 96 -0.52 8.28 -10.16
CA PHE A 96 -0.83 7.21 -11.11
C PHE A 96 -2.35 7.06 -11.38
N PRO A 97 -2.75 6.55 -12.55
CA PRO A 97 -4.10 6.74 -13.08
C PRO A 97 -5.20 5.86 -12.48
N LEU A 98 -4.88 4.78 -11.76
CA LEU A 98 -5.90 3.82 -11.34
C LEU A 98 -6.99 4.43 -10.45
N VAL A 99 -6.61 5.17 -9.40
CA VAL A 99 -7.58 5.78 -8.49
C VAL A 99 -8.43 6.82 -9.22
N PRO A 100 -7.85 7.77 -9.99
CA PRO A 100 -8.63 8.68 -10.83
C PRO A 100 -9.60 7.97 -11.78
N ALA A 101 -9.16 6.90 -12.43
CA ALA A 101 -9.98 6.13 -13.37
C ALA A 101 -11.15 5.42 -12.67
N LEU A 102 -10.92 4.81 -11.50
CA LEU A 102 -11.96 4.18 -10.69
C LEU A 102 -12.95 5.22 -10.15
N THR A 103 -12.45 6.37 -9.69
CA THR A 103 -13.30 7.49 -9.26
C THR A 103 -14.21 7.95 -10.39
N ARG A 104 -13.65 8.17 -11.59
CA ARG A 104 -14.42 8.55 -12.78
C ARG A 104 -15.43 7.48 -13.18
N LEU A 105 -15.07 6.19 -13.09
CA LEU A 105 -15.98 5.07 -13.35
C LEU A 105 -17.17 5.10 -12.39
N VAL A 106 -16.92 5.24 -11.08
CA VAL A 106 -17.97 5.27 -10.05
C VAL A 106 -18.90 6.46 -10.23
N VAL A 107 -18.35 7.65 -10.54
CA VAL A 107 -19.17 8.84 -10.83
C VAL A 107 -20.11 8.60 -12.02
N ASN A 108 -19.57 8.12 -13.14
CA ASN A 108 -20.34 7.97 -14.37
C ASN A 108 -21.23 6.71 -14.40
N THR A 109 -21.25 5.91 -13.34
CA THR A 109 -22.07 4.69 -13.25
C THR A 109 -22.97 4.73 -12.00
N VAL A 110 -22.38 4.53 -10.82
CA VAL A 110 -23.10 4.39 -9.55
C VAL A 110 -23.66 5.74 -9.08
N LEU A 111 -22.91 6.83 -9.25
CA LEU A 111 -23.34 8.15 -8.74
C LEU A 111 -24.02 9.04 -9.80
N ALA A 112 -24.08 8.63 -11.07
CA ALA A 112 -24.69 9.40 -12.14
C ALA A 112 -26.14 9.87 -11.83
N PRO A 113 -27.00 9.08 -11.15
CA PRO A 113 -28.34 9.52 -10.77
C PRO A 113 -28.36 10.67 -9.74
N PHE A 114 -27.26 10.95 -9.04
CA PHE A 114 -27.18 12.01 -8.01
C PHE A 114 -26.78 13.38 -8.57
N SER A 115 -26.71 13.52 -9.89
CA SER A 115 -26.39 14.77 -10.60
C SER A 115 -27.36 15.93 -10.35
N PHE A 116 -28.58 15.65 -9.87
CA PHE A 116 -29.52 16.69 -9.45
C PHE A 116 -29.17 17.33 -8.10
N ALA A 117 -28.37 16.66 -7.26
CA ALA A 117 -28.09 17.08 -5.89
C ALA A 117 -26.64 17.54 -5.67
N LEU A 118 -25.69 16.95 -6.39
CA LEU A 118 -24.26 17.20 -6.23
C LEU A 118 -23.64 17.64 -7.55
N ASP A 119 -22.76 18.64 -7.48
CA ASP A 119 -21.91 19.02 -8.62
C ASP A 119 -20.98 17.86 -9.01
N TYR A 120 -20.53 17.82 -10.27
CA TYR A 120 -19.66 16.78 -10.78
C TYR A 120 -18.38 16.62 -9.95
N LYS A 121 -17.77 17.71 -9.48
CA LYS A 121 -16.58 17.64 -8.61
C LYS A 121 -16.90 17.06 -7.24
N GLN A 122 -18.07 17.38 -6.67
CA GLN A 122 -18.51 16.79 -5.40
C GLN A 122 -18.76 15.30 -5.55
N GLN A 123 -19.35 14.87 -6.66
CA GLN A 123 -19.49 13.44 -6.98
C GLN A 123 -18.13 12.76 -7.12
N LEU A 124 -17.13 13.40 -7.74
CA LEU A 124 -15.76 12.88 -7.82
C LEU A 124 -15.13 12.71 -6.42
N VAL A 125 -15.31 13.69 -5.53
CA VAL A 125 -14.84 13.59 -4.14
C VAL A 125 -15.50 12.40 -3.44
N LEU A 126 -16.83 12.29 -3.52
CA LEU A 126 -17.57 11.20 -2.91
C LEU A 126 -17.14 9.83 -3.47
N ALA A 127 -17.01 9.71 -4.79
CA ALA A 127 -16.54 8.50 -5.45
C ALA A 127 -15.13 8.12 -5.01
N GLY A 128 -14.21 9.09 -4.92
CA GLY A 128 -12.83 8.85 -4.48
C GLY A 128 -12.78 8.34 -3.03
N VAL A 129 -13.58 8.92 -2.14
CA VAL A 129 -13.73 8.45 -0.76
C VAL A 129 -14.32 7.04 -0.72
N ILE A 130 -15.37 6.74 -1.49
CA ILE A 130 -15.95 5.39 -1.58
C ILE A 130 -14.91 4.38 -2.07
N VAL A 131 -14.17 4.70 -3.14
CA VAL A 131 -13.12 3.82 -3.70
C VAL A 131 -12.04 3.54 -2.66
N ALA A 132 -11.54 4.55 -1.95
CA ALA A 132 -10.52 4.38 -0.92
C ALA A 132 -11.00 3.47 0.21
N ASN A 133 -12.17 3.74 0.78
CA ASN A 133 -12.67 3.01 1.95
C ASN A 133 -13.14 1.58 1.60
N ALA A 134 -13.77 1.37 0.43
CA ALA A 134 -14.08 0.03 -0.07
C ALA A 134 -12.80 -0.78 -0.30
N SER A 135 -11.78 -0.16 -0.88
CA SER A 135 -10.47 -0.79 -1.07
C SER A 135 -9.78 -1.10 0.26
N PHE A 136 -9.92 -0.26 1.29
CA PHE A 136 -9.35 -0.52 2.61
C PHE A 136 -9.97 -1.77 3.27
N ILE A 137 -11.29 -1.91 3.18
CA ILE A 137 -11.99 -3.11 3.67
C ILE A 137 -11.51 -4.34 2.90
N ALA A 138 -11.42 -4.25 1.57
CA ALA A 138 -10.89 -5.32 0.73
C ALA A 138 -9.44 -5.68 1.12
N ALA A 139 -8.57 -4.70 1.30
CA ALA A 139 -7.18 -4.90 1.72
C ALA A 139 -7.11 -5.63 3.06
N THR A 140 -7.89 -5.20 4.05
CA THR A 140 -7.92 -5.84 5.37
C THR A 140 -8.31 -7.32 5.27
N VAL A 141 -9.35 -7.63 4.49
CA VAL A 141 -9.80 -9.02 4.27
C VAL A 141 -8.74 -9.83 3.53
N GLN A 142 -8.09 -9.26 2.52
CA GLN A 142 -7.06 -9.96 1.74
C GLN A 142 -5.79 -10.19 2.56
N LEU A 143 -5.41 -9.27 3.45
CA LEU A 143 -4.31 -9.45 4.39
C LEU A 143 -4.61 -10.60 5.37
N TYR A 144 -5.83 -10.66 5.91
CA TYR A 144 -6.27 -11.78 6.75
C TYR A 144 -6.16 -13.11 5.99
N ARG A 145 -6.67 -13.17 4.75
CA ARG A 145 -6.62 -14.38 3.91
C ARG A 145 -5.19 -14.79 3.58
N LEU A 146 -4.34 -13.84 3.17
CA LEU A 146 -2.92 -14.06 2.89
C LEU A 146 -2.20 -14.63 4.11
N THR A 147 -2.40 -14.02 5.28
CA THR A 147 -1.74 -14.43 6.52
C THR A 147 -2.18 -15.83 6.93
N LYS A 148 -3.48 -16.15 6.79
CA LYS A 148 -4.01 -17.49 7.05
C LYS A 148 -3.47 -18.52 6.06
N GLU A 149 -3.36 -18.17 4.78
CA GLU A 149 -2.83 -19.06 3.72
C GLU A 149 -1.35 -19.40 3.96
N LEU A 150 -0.53 -18.41 4.35
CA LEU A 150 0.90 -18.61 4.55
C LEU A 150 1.25 -19.37 5.84
N PHE A 151 0.52 -19.09 6.93
CA PHE A 151 0.93 -19.57 8.26
C PHE A 151 -0.05 -20.56 8.91
N GLY A 152 -1.27 -20.73 8.38
CA GLY A 152 -2.27 -21.64 8.93
C GLY A 152 -2.82 -21.29 10.32
N ARG A 153 -2.33 -20.22 10.97
CA ARG A 153 -2.77 -19.78 12.30
C ARG A 153 -3.81 -18.68 12.22
N GLU A 154 -5.06 -19.00 12.55
CA GLU A 154 -6.19 -18.09 12.42
C GLU A 154 -6.12 -16.89 13.38
N GLN A 155 -5.65 -17.10 14.61
CA GLN A 155 -5.50 -16.03 15.59
C GLN A 155 -4.46 -15.00 15.14
N PHE A 156 -3.29 -15.45 14.68
CA PHE A 156 -2.24 -14.59 14.13
C PHE A 156 -2.74 -13.78 12.93
N ALA A 157 -3.51 -14.41 12.04
CA ALA A 157 -4.13 -13.73 10.90
C ALA A 157 -5.16 -12.68 11.33
N PHE A 158 -5.99 -12.98 12.32
CA PHE A 158 -6.97 -12.05 12.86
C PHE A 158 -6.28 -10.84 13.51
N LEU A 159 -5.29 -11.08 14.35
CA LEU A 159 -4.51 -10.04 15.02
C LEU A 159 -3.77 -9.13 14.02
N THR A 160 -3.15 -9.72 13.01
CA THR A 160 -2.52 -8.98 11.90
C THR A 160 -3.53 -8.04 11.24
N ALA A 161 -4.73 -8.53 10.96
CA ALA A 161 -5.79 -7.72 10.35
C ALA A 161 -6.25 -6.58 11.28
N MET A 162 -6.37 -6.83 12.59
CA MET A 162 -6.73 -5.77 13.55
C MET A 162 -5.65 -4.69 13.66
N LEU A 163 -4.37 -5.06 13.59
CA LEU A 163 -3.27 -4.10 13.56
C LEU A 163 -3.25 -3.30 12.26
N TYR A 164 -3.64 -3.90 11.14
CA TYR A 164 -3.84 -3.20 9.87
C TYR A 164 -5.00 -2.18 9.94
N VAL A 165 -6.11 -2.56 10.58
CA VAL A 165 -7.25 -1.66 10.85
C VAL A 165 -6.79 -0.42 11.61
N LEU A 166 -5.86 -0.59 12.55
CA LEU A 166 -5.25 0.47 13.38
C LEU A 166 -3.98 1.07 12.76
N THR A 167 -3.76 0.94 11.45
CA THR A 167 -2.52 1.42 10.81
C THR A 167 -2.27 2.92 11.06
N PRO A 168 -1.02 3.35 11.33
CA PRO A 168 -0.68 4.76 11.56
C PRO A 168 -1.15 5.70 10.43
N SER A 169 -1.16 5.23 9.19
CA SER A 169 -1.60 5.97 8.00
C SER A 169 -3.13 6.04 7.81
N GLY A 170 -3.92 5.90 8.88
CA GLY A 170 -5.38 5.70 8.82
C GLY A 170 -6.15 6.72 7.97
N ILE A 171 -5.83 8.02 8.07
CA ILE A 171 -6.52 9.06 7.28
C ILE A 171 -6.20 8.95 5.78
N PHE A 172 -4.95 8.66 5.41
CA PHE A 172 -4.55 8.40 4.01
C PHE A 172 -5.18 7.14 3.43
N MET A 173 -5.59 6.21 4.31
CA MET A 173 -6.37 5.03 3.92
C MET A 173 -7.87 5.31 3.78
N SER A 174 -8.32 6.52 4.11
CA SER A 174 -9.74 6.91 4.07
C SER A 174 -10.00 8.07 3.11
N ALA A 175 -8.99 8.91 2.86
CA ALA A 175 -9.01 10.01 1.90
C ALA A 175 -8.71 9.53 0.46
N ILE A 176 -8.80 10.45 -0.51
CA ILE A 176 -8.66 10.18 -1.95
C ILE A 176 -7.18 9.96 -2.30
N TYR A 177 -6.71 8.75 -2.01
CA TYR A 177 -5.30 8.37 -2.01
C TYR A 177 -5.14 6.94 -2.56
N THR A 178 -3.92 6.57 -2.96
CA THR A 178 -3.66 5.27 -3.63
C THR A 178 -3.39 4.13 -2.66
N GLU A 179 -3.10 4.42 -1.41
CA GLU A 179 -2.60 3.50 -0.40
C GLU A 179 -3.54 2.31 -0.19
N SER A 180 -4.86 2.56 -0.09
CA SER A 180 -5.86 1.49 0.12
C SER A 180 -6.05 0.61 -1.12
N THR A 181 -6.22 1.24 -2.29
CA THR A 181 -6.38 0.53 -3.57
C THR A 181 -5.14 -0.29 -3.91
N PHE A 182 -3.96 0.29 -3.70
CA PHE A 182 -2.70 -0.41 -3.89
C PHE A 182 -2.57 -1.57 -2.90
N SER A 183 -2.81 -1.37 -1.60
CA SER A 183 -2.77 -2.45 -0.59
C SER A 183 -3.69 -3.61 -0.96
N ALA A 184 -4.92 -3.33 -1.39
CA ALA A 184 -5.90 -4.36 -1.77
C ALA A 184 -5.38 -5.24 -2.91
N LEU A 185 -4.83 -4.63 -3.96
CA LEU A 185 -4.27 -5.33 -5.10
C LEU A 185 -2.97 -6.07 -4.73
N SER A 186 -2.09 -5.42 -3.98
CA SER A 186 -0.83 -6.01 -3.53
C SER A 186 -1.04 -7.27 -2.72
N PHE A 187 -1.92 -7.23 -1.70
CA PHE A 187 -2.23 -8.38 -0.86
C PHE A 187 -2.96 -9.47 -1.64
N THR A 188 -3.83 -9.11 -2.58
CA THR A 188 -4.51 -10.07 -3.46
C THR A 188 -3.51 -10.79 -4.37
N GLY A 189 -2.56 -10.07 -4.98
CA GLY A 189 -1.51 -10.68 -5.79
C GLY A 189 -0.57 -11.57 -4.96
N MET A 190 -0.21 -11.15 -3.74
CA MET A 190 0.57 -11.98 -2.81
C MET A 190 -0.20 -13.27 -2.42
N LEU A 191 -1.52 -13.18 -2.23
CA LEU A 191 -2.36 -14.35 -1.96
C LEU A 191 -2.38 -15.32 -3.14
N PHE A 192 -2.52 -14.82 -4.37
CA PHE A 192 -2.44 -15.66 -5.56
C PHE A 192 -1.05 -16.29 -5.73
N ALA A 193 0.02 -15.54 -5.45
CA ALA A 193 1.37 -16.08 -5.47
C ALA A 193 1.58 -17.17 -4.41
N ALA A 194 1.07 -16.99 -3.19
CA ALA A 194 1.08 -18.01 -2.13
C ALA A 194 0.39 -19.30 -2.58
N ARG A 195 -0.71 -19.17 -3.33
CA ARG A 195 -1.45 -20.28 -3.95
C ARG A 195 -0.85 -20.82 -5.24
N LYS A 196 0.33 -20.35 -5.65
CA LYS A 196 1.03 -20.73 -6.89
C LYS A 196 0.26 -20.36 -8.18
N GLN A 197 -0.71 -19.46 -8.08
CA GLN A 197 -1.49 -18.91 -9.20
C GLN A 197 -0.79 -17.69 -9.82
N TYR A 198 0.43 -17.89 -10.32
CA TYR A 198 1.32 -16.79 -10.70
C TYR A 198 0.79 -15.89 -11.82
N LEU A 199 0.01 -16.42 -12.76
CA LEU A 199 -0.58 -15.61 -13.82
C LEU A 199 -1.58 -14.60 -13.25
N LEU A 200 -2.45 -15.03 -12.34
CA LEU A 200 -3.40 -14.13 -11.66
C LEU A 200 -2.65 -13.11 -10.79
N ALA A 201 -1.59 -13.55 -10.09
CA ALA A 201 -0.73 -12.65 -9.32
C ALA A 201 -0.10 -11.56 -10.23
N ALA A 202 0.48 -11.95 -11.37
CA ALA A 202 1.11 -11.03 -12.32
C ALA A 202 0.11 -10.03 -12.92
N ILE A 203 -1.11 -10.47 -13.28
CA ILE A 203 -2.17 -9.59 -13.80
C ILE A 203 -2.59 -8.58 -12.73
N VAL A 204 -2.87 -9.03 -11.50
CA VAL A 204 -3.28 -8.14 -10.41
C VAL A 204 -2.17 -7.15 -10.05
N TRP A 205 -0.92 -7.60 -10.02
CA TRP A 205 0.20 -6.71 -9.76
C TRP A 205 0.47 -5.73 -10.90
N SER A 206 0.21 -6.11 -12.16
CA SER A 206 0.20 -5.16 -13.27
C SER A 206 -0.83 -4.04 -13.06
N ILE A 207 -2.05 -4.37 -12.63
CA ILE A 207 -3.05 -3.36 -12.28
C ILE A 207 -2.55 -2.51 -11.10
N SER A 208 -1.91 -3.11 -10.08
CA SER A 208 -1.33 -2.37 -8.95
C SER A 208 -0.25 -1.38 -9.39
N CYS A 209 0.53 -1.71 -10.43
CA CYS A 209 1.53 -0.81 -11.02
C CYS A 209 0.89 0.44 -11.64
N THR A 210 -0.39 0.41 -12.02
CA THR A 210 -1.14 1.59 -12.47
C THR A 210 -1.71 2.43 -11.31
N ALA A 211 -1.54 1.99 -10.06
CA ALA A 211 -1.87 2.75 -8.85
C ALA A 211 -0.63 3.37 -8.22
N ARG A 212 0.51 2.64 -8.22
CA ARG A 212 1.81 3.11 -7.72
C ARG A 212 2.96 2.38 -8.43
N SER A 213 4.06 3.09 -8.68
CA SER A 213 5.29 2.55 -9.27
C SER A 213 5.92 1.40 -8.47
N ASN A 214 5.77 1.40 -7.14
CA ASN A 214 6.31 0.35 -6.25
C ASN A 214 5.85 -1.07 -6.61
N GLY A 215 4.74 -1.22 -7.34
CA GLY A 215 4.22 -2.52 -7.77
C GLY A 215 5.20 -3.33 -8.62
N ILE A 216 6.16 -2.68 -9.30
CA ILE A 216 7.17 -3.36 -10.13
C ILE A 216 8.02 -4.35 -9.32
N LEU A 217 8.20 -4.09 -8.02
CA LEU A 217 8.99 -4.91 -7.11
C LEU A 217 8.34 -6.27 -6.84
N TYR A 218 7.02 -6.41 -7.08
CA TYR A 218 6.32 -7.67 -6.83
C TYR A 218 6.70 -8.79 -7.80
N ALA A 219 7.32 -8.47 -8.94
CA ALA A 219 8.02 -9.45 -9.78
C ALA A 219 9.07 -10.26 -8.98
N GLY A 220 9.62 -9.67 -7.90
CA GLY A 220 10.54 -10.34 -6.98
C GLY A 220 9.96 -11.60 -6.31
N PHE A 221 8.65 -11.67 -6.06
CA PHE A 221 8.01 -12.89 -5.53
C PHE A 221 8.06 -14.03 -6.55
N ILE A 222 7.84 -13.72 -7.82
CA ILE A 222 7.88 -14.70 -8.93
C ILE A 222 9.31 -15.19 -9.14
N ILE A 223 10.27 -14.27 -9.14
CA ILE A 223 11.71 -14.58 -9.24
C ILE A 223 12.13 -15.47 -8.05
N TYR A 224 11.72 -15.12 -6.84
CA TYR A 224 12.06 -15.90 -5.66
C TYR A 224 11.55 -17.34 -5.76
N ASP A 225 10.25 -17.51 -6.03
CA ASP A 225 9.62 -18.83 -6.00
C ASP A 225 10.02 -19.71 -7.18
N LEU A 226 10.16 -19.14 -8.38
CA LEU A 226 10.45 -19.91 -9.60
C LEU A 226 11.96 -20.03 -9.89
N VAL A 227 12.75 -19.01 -9.58
CA VAL A 227 14.18 -18.96 -9.96
C VAL A 227 15.08 -19.26 -8.77
N VAL A 228 14.91 -18.54 -7.66
CA VAL A 228 15.76 -18.71 -6.47
C VAL A 228 15.54 -20.08 -5.84
N ARG A 229 14.29 -20.53 -5.73
CA ARG A 229 13.91 -21.84 -5.20
C ARG A 229 13.89 -22.97 -6.24
N MET A 230 14.39 -22.73 -7.45
CA MET A 230 14.45 -23.75 -8.49
C MET A 230 15.25 -24.97 -8.02
N ASP A 231 14.75 -26.16 -8.34
CA ASP A 231 15.46 -27.42 -8.14
C ASP A 231 16.49 -27.66 -9.26
N PHE A 232 17.77 -27.61 -8.91
CA PHE A 232 18.87 -27.70 -9.87
C PHE A 232 19.17 -29.14 -10.31
N SER A 233 18.59 -30.14 -9.64
CA SER A 233 18.69 -31.55 -10.03
C SER A 233 17.88 -31.87 -11.30
N LYS A 234 16.92 -31.01 -11.66
CA LYS A 234 16.08 -31.17 -12.86
C LYS A 234 16.89 -31.00 -14.16
N PRO A 235 16.43 -31.58 -15.30
CA PRO A 235 17.12 -31.44 -16.58
C PRO A 235 17.14 -29.99 -17.09
N LEU A 236 18.12 -29.65 -17.93
CA LEU A 236 18.31 -28.29 -18.46
C LEU A 236 17.04 -27.72 -19.12
N PHE A 237 16.31 -28.53 -19.88
CA PHE A 237 15.07 -28.12 -20.54
C PHE A 237 14.01 -27.61 -19.54
N HIS A 238 13.86 -28.30 -18.39
CA HIS A 238 12.93 -27.86 -17.34
C HIS A 238 13.36 -26.51 -16.75
N LYS A 239 14.66 -26.32 -16.50
CA LYS A 239 15.19 -25.05 -15.99
C LYS A 239 14.93 -23.92 -16.97
N MET A 240 15.22 -24.12 -18.26
CA MET A 240 14.94 -23.13 -19.31
C MET A 240 13.46 -22.78 -19.39
N PHE A 241 12.58 -23.78 -19.35
CA PHE A 241 11.14 -23.56 -19.33
C PHE A 241 10.70 -22.71 -18.13
N VAL A 242 11.20 -23.00 -16.93
CA VAL A 242 10.89 -22.22 -15.73
C VAL A 242 11.43 -20.79 -15.84
N LEU A 243 12.64 -20.58 -16.38
CA LEU A 243 13.21 -19.25 -16.61
C LEU A 243 12.39 -18.44 -17.61
N VAL A 244 11.99 -19.03 -18.73
CA VAL A 244 11.12 -18.37 -19.73
C VAL A 244 9.78 -18.02 -19.13
N LYS A 245 9.16 -18.96 -18.40
CA LYS A 245 7.89 -18.72 -17.69
C LYS A 245 8.02 -17.57 -16.68
N ALA A 246 9.07 -17.55 -15.87
CA ALA A 246 9.32 -16.48 -14.91
C ALA A 246 9.50 -15.13 -15.63
N GLY A 247 10.29 -15.09 -16.71
CA GLY A 247 10.49 -13.90 -17.53
C GLY A 247 9.17 -13.34 -18.08
N LEU A 248 8.33 -14.19 -18.68
CA LEU A 248 7.01 -13.78 -19.19
C LEU A 248 6.10 -13.23 -18.09
N LEU A 249 6.07 -13.86 -16.92
CA LEU A 249 5.26 -13.40 -15.79
C LEU A 249 5.77 -12.07 -15.20
N CYS A 250 7.09 -11.86 -15.15
CA CYS A 250 7.67 -10.58 -14.77
C CYS A 250 7.31 -9.48 -15.78
N LEU A 251 7.38 -9.78 -17.09
CA LEU A 251 6.94 -8.84 -18.13
C LEU A 251 5.47 -8.47 -17.96
N ILE A 252 4.58 -9.44 -17.74
CA ILE A 252 3.16 -9.18 -17.45
C ILE A 252 3.04 -8.25 -16.24
N THR A 253 3.78 -8.51 -15.15
CA THR A 253 3.74 -7.69 -13.93
C THR A 253 4.14 -6.23 -14.20
N TRP A 254 5.10 -5.98 -15.11
CA TRP A 254 5.56 -4.64 -15.45
C TRP A 254 4.72 -3.91 -16.49
N THR A 255 3.82 -4.60 -17.20
CA THR A 255 3.00 -3.98 -18.27
C THR A 255 2.24 -2.75 -17.80
N GLY A 256 1.65 -2.76 -16.61
CA GLY A 256 0.92 -1.60 -16.09
C GLY A 256 1.81 -0.37 -15.86
N PHE A 257 3.02 -0.56 -15.33
CA PHE A 257 3.97 0.55 -15.19
C PHE A 257 4.41 1.07 -16.57
N VAL A 258 4.77 0.17 -17.48
CA VAL A 258 5.18 0.52 -18.85
C VAL A 258 4.07 1.28 -19.58
N ALA A 259 2.81 0.87 -19.42
CA ALA A 259 1.66 1.55 -20.02
C ALA A 259 1.52 2.99 -19.52
N VAL A 260 1.75 3.25 -18.23
CA VAL A 260 1.75 4.61 -17.66
C VAL A 260 2.89 5.45 -18.25
N GLN A 261 4.09 4.88 -18.37
CA GLN A 261 5.23 5.59 -18.98
C GLN A 261 4.99 5.90 -20.46
N PHE A 262 4.47 4.92 -21.20
CA PHE A 262 4.14 5.06 -22.62
C PHE A 262 3.06 6.12 -22.85
N TYR A 263 2.02 6.15 -22.01
CA TYR A 263 0.98 7.17 -22.08
C TYR A 263 1.57 8.58 -21.91
N GLY A 264 2.41 8.80 -20.89
CA GLY A 264 3.09 10.08 -20.70
C GLY A 264 4.01 10.45 -21.88
N TYR A 265 4.75 9.48 -22.41
CA TYR A 265 5.57 9.68 -23.61
C TYR A 265 4.73 10.11 -24.82
N SER A 266 3.60 9.45 -25.07
CA SER A 266 2.68 9.80 -26.15
C SER A 266 1.99 11.15 -25.99
N LEU A 267 1.98 11.71 -24.77
CA LEU A 267 1.38 13.01 -24.52
C LEU A 267 2.38 14.16 -24.75
N TYR A 268 3.66 13.96 -24.42
CA TYR A 268 4.65 15.05 -24.44
C TYR A 268 5.77 14.91 -25.48
N CYS A 269 6.05 13.70 -25.97
CA CYS A 269 7.21 13.43 -26.81
C CYS A 269 6.86 13.13 -28.28
N THR A 270 5.59 12.88 -28.61
CA THR A 270 5.16 12.59 -29.98
C THR A 270 4.57 13.81 -30.71
N ASP A 271 4.13 14.83 -29.99
CA ASP A 271 3.56 16.03 -30.59
C ASP A 271 4.65 17.01 -31.01
N SER A 272 4.90 17.08 -32.32
CA SER A 272 5.85 17.99 -32.98
C SER A 272 5.28 19.41 -33.12
N SER A 273 4.75 19.97 -32.03
CA SER A 273 4.61 21.43 -31.94
C SER A 273 6.02 22.03 -31.85
N ASN A 274 6.24 23.25 -32.37
CA ASN A 274 7.56 23.91 -32.44
C ASN A 274 8.16 24.29 -31.05
N ILE A 275 8.07 23.38 -30.08
CA ILE A 275 8.54 23.49 -28.71
C ILE A 275 9.65 22.46 -28.55
N ASP A 276 10.79 22.89 -28.00
CA ASP A 276 11.90 21.98 -27.73
C ASP A 276 11.43 20.79 -26.87
N PRO A 277 11.73 19.55 -27.28
CA PRO A 277 11.30 18.37 -26.54
C PRO A 277 11.89 18.39 -25.14
N ARG A 278 11.11 17.93 -24.15
CA ARG A 278 11.58 17.83 -22.77
C ARG A 278 12.82 16.94 -22.70
N PRO A 279 13.81 17.23 -21.82
CA PRO A 279 15.08 16.49 -21.79
C PRO A 279 14.92 14.97 -21.65
N TRP A 280 13.89 14.52 -20.95
CA TRP A 280 13.62 13.10 -20.73
C TRP A 280 13.06 12.38 -21.96
N CYS A 281 12.51 13.09 -22.97
CA CYS A 281 12.07 12.49 -24.24
C CYS A 281 13.26 11.92 -25.04
N ASN A 282 14.43 12.54 -24.92
CA ASN A 282 15.66 12.16 -25.62
C ASN A 282 16.59 11.26 -24.79
N ALA A 283 16.18 10.87 -23.58
CA ALA A 283 16.96 9.97 -22.75
C ALA A 283 16.93 8.53 -23.32
N SER A 284 17.97 7.74 -23.05
CA SER A 284 18.05 6.34 -23.52
C SER A 284 16.85 5.49 -23.09
N ILE A 285 16.27 5.81 -21.92
CA ILE A 285 15.00 5.25 -21.47
C ILE A 285 14.12 6.43 -21.03
N PRO A 286 13.13 6.84 -21.85
CA PRO A 286 12.35 8.05 -21.61
C PRO A 286 11.26 7.80 -20.57
N LEU A 287 11.61 7.91 -19.28
CA LEU A 287 10.69 7.68 -18.15
C LEU A 287 10.20 9.01 -17.55
N ILE A 288 8.97 9.38 -17.85
CA ILE A 288 8.32 10.57 -17.28
C ILE A 288 8.28 10.51 -15.76
N TYR A 289 8.02 9.34 -15.16
CA TYR A 289 7.91 9.25 -13.71
C TYR A 289 9.24 9.57 -13.01
N THR A 290 10.34 9.01 -13.49
CA THR A 290 11.68 9.30 -12.93
C THR A 290 12.03 10.76 -13.09
N PHE A 291 11.76 11.34 -14.27
CA PHE A 291 11.98 12.76 -14.51
C PHE A 291 11.16 13.64 -13.57
N VAL A 292 9.87 13.32 -13.38
CA VAL A 292 8.98 14.09 -12.51
C VAL A 292 9.44 14.01 -11.05
N GLN A 293 9.81 12.82 -10.57
CA GLN A 293 10.34 12.63 -9.21
C GLN A 293 11.62 13.45 -8.96
N ASP A 294 12.54 13.48 -9.93
CA ASP A 294 13.80 14.23 -9.85
C ASP A 294 13.57 15.74 -9.98
N PHE A 295 12.91 16.19 -11.05
CA PHE A 295 12.80 17.61 -11.41
C PHE A 295 11.84 18.40 -10.51
N TYR A 296 10.66 17.85 -10.22
CA TYR A 296 9.61 18.57 -9.49
C TYR A 296 9.62 18.29 -7.98
N TRP A 297 10.02 17.08 -7.58
CA TRP A 297 10.03 16.67 -6.17
C TRP A 297 11.44 16.55 -5.56
N ASN A 298 12.51 16.75 -6.33
CA ASN A 298 13.90 16.63 -5.86
C ASN A 298 14.22 15.28 -5.18
N VAL A 299 13.58 14.20 -5.64
CA VAL A 299 13.82 12.85 -5.15
C VAL A 299 15.14 12.35 -5.71
N GLY A 300 16.03 11.87 -4.84
CA GLY A 300 17.33 11.37 -5.25
C GLY A 300 18.13 10.85 -4.06
N PHE A 301 19.23 10.15 -4.34
CA PHE A 301 20.05 9.54 -3.31
C PHE A 301 20.59 10.60 -2.32
N LEU A 302 20.18 10.47 -1.07
CA LEU A 302 20.49 11.29 0.10
C LEU A 302 20.20 12.80 -0.05
N ARG A 303 19.47 13.22 -1.10
CA ARG A 303 19.14 14.65 -1.33
C ARG A 303 18.24 15.25 -0.25
N TYR A 304 17.49 14.40 0.45
CA TYR A 304 16.55 14.81 1.50
C TYR A 304 17.23 15.04 2.87
N TYR A 305 18.53 14.76 3.01
CA TYR A 305 19.27 14.88 4.28
C TYR A 305 19.71 16.33 4.56
N GLU A 306 18.74 17.20 4.77
CA GLU A 306 18.95 18.61 5.11
C GLU A 306 18.53 18.88 6.57
N VAL A 307 19.18 19.84 7.24
CA VAL A 307 18.89 20.18 8.65
C VAL A 307 17.42 20.55 8.88
N LYS A 308 16.79 21.23 7.90
CA LYS A 308 15.37 21.60 7.98
C LYS A 308 14.41 20.40 8.00
N GLN A 309 14.87 19.21 7.58
CA GLN A 309 14.04 17.99 7.52
C GLN A 309 14.09 17.17 8.81
N ILE A 310 14.86 17.56 9.83
CA ILE A 310 14.98 16.85 11.12
C ILE A 310 13.59 16.48 11.71
N PRO A 311 12.58 17.37 11.73
CA PRO A 311 11.24 17.01 12.22
C PRO A 311 10.63 15.81 11.49
N ASN A 312 10.81 15.71 10.17
CA ASN A 312 10.28 14.63 9.35
C ASN A 312 10.98 13.30 9.65
N PHE A 313 12.30 13.33 9.92
CA PHE A 313 13.04 12.16 10.40
C PHE A 313 12.54 11.70 11.78
N LEU A 314 12.25 12.63 12.70
CA LEU A 314 11.71 12.30 14.02
C LEU A 314 10.32 11.66 13.92
N MET A 315 9.46 12.17 13.02
CA MET A 315 8.15 11.58 12.75
C MET A 315 8.24 10.20 12.10
N ALA A 316 9.22 9.97 11.23
CA ALA A 316 9.45 8.69 10.58
C ALA A 316 10.15 7.65 11.48
N ALA A 317 10.91 8.09 12.49
CA ALA A 317 11.76 7.24 13.31
C ALA A 317 11.05 6.03 13.93
N PRO A 318 9.83 6.13 14.50
CA PRO A 318 9.17 4.95 15.08
C PRO A 318 8.92 3.84 14.05
N MET A 319 8.53 4.19 12.82
CA MET A 319 8.31 3.21 11.76
C MET A 319 9.63 2.63 11.23
N ILE A 320 10.69 3.44 11.15
CA ILE A 320 12.04 2.98 10.79
C ILE A 320 12.55 1.98 11.83
N ILE A 321 12.48 2.32 13.12
CA ILE A 321 12.96 1.46 14.20
C ILE A 321 12.15 0.16 14.23
N LEU A 322 10.82 0.22 14.18
CA LEU A 322 9.97 -0.98 14.12
C LEU A 322 10.38 -1.89 12.96
N SER A 323 10.66 -1.31 11.80
CA SER A 323 10.99 -2.06 10.60
C SER A 323 12.40 -2.64 10.62
N ALA A 324 13.38 -1.84 11.02
CA ALA A 324 14.75 -2.30 11.20
C ALA A 324 14.82 -3.40 12.26
N SER A 325 14.14 -3.25 13.39
CA SER A 325 14.05 -4.27 14.42
C SER A 325 13.39 -5.56 13.91
N GLY A 326 12.28 -5.48 13.19
CA GLY A 326 11.60 -6.66 12.65
C GLY A 326 12.44 -7.43 11.63
N ILE A 327 13.08 -6.71 10.70
CA ILE A 327 13.96 -7.31 9.68
C ILE A 327 15.20 -7.91 10.36
N MET A 328 15.86 -7.16 11.24
CA MET A 328 17.04 -7.64 11.96
C MET A 328 16.70 -8.88 12.79
N TYR A 329 15.56 -8.87 13.48
CA TYR A 329 15.12 -10.00 14.29
C TYR A 329 14.92 -11.27 13.46
N TYR A 330 14.29 -11.16 12.28
CA TYR A 330 14.15 -12.29 11.36
C TYR A 330 15.50 -12.79 10.81
N VAL A 331 16.41 -11.86 10.45
CA VAL A 331 17.73 -12.21 9.91
C VAL A 331 18.62 -12.87 10.97
N LEU A 332 18.60 -12.39 12.21
CA LEU A 332 19.38 -12.96 13.30
C LEU A 332 18.87 -14.33 13.74
N PHE A 333 17.57 -14.60 13.58
CA PHE A 333 16.99 -15.92 13.86
C PHE A 333 17.58 -17.01 12.97
N ASP A 334 17.82 -16.73 11.68
CA ASP A 334 18.48 -17.65 10.76
C ASP A 334 19.33 -16.90 9.72
N THR A 335 20.57 -16.58 10.09
CA THR A 335 21.51 -15.86 9.24
C THR A 335 21.89 -16.68 8.01
N HIS A 336 21.92 -18.02 8.13
CA HIS A 336 22.20 -18.91 7.01
C HIS A 336 21.10 -18.83 5.95
N ARG A 337 19.83 -18.78 6.36
CA ARG A 337 18.69 -18.53 5.46
C ARG A 337 18.82 -17.18 4.76
N ALA A 338 19.20 -16.13 5.48
CA ALA A 338 19.39 -14.81 4.88
C ALA A 338 20.50 -14.82 3.81
N VAL A 339 21.66 -15.39 4.11
CA VAL A 339 22.81 -15.47 3.18
C VAL A 339 22.50 -16.35 1.97
N THR A 340 21.78 -17.47 2.16
CA THR A 340 21.41 -18.37 1.06
C THR A 340 20.16 -17.95 0.30
N LEU A 341 19.65 -16.73 0.53
CA LEU A 341 18.41 -16.22 -0.06
C LEU A 341 17.23 -17.19 0.11
N GLY A 342 17.11 -17.81 1.29
CA GLY A 342 16.05 -18.74 1.63
C GLY A 342 16.09 -20.09 0.90
N ARG A 343 17.20 -20.45 0.26
CA ARG A 343 17.36 -21.78 -0.38
C ARG A 343 17.56 -22.91 0.61
N SER A 344 18.22 -22.61 1.72
CA SER A 344 18.45 -23.54 2.81
C SER A 344 18.15 -22.84 4.13
N SER A 345 17.77 -23.60 5.13
CA SER A 345 17.48 -23.12 6.48
C SER A 345 18.18 -24.03 7.47
N THR A 346 18.54 -23.50 8.63
CA THR A 346 19.09 -24.33 9.69
C THR A 346 18.03 -25.36 10.16
N PRO A 347 18.41 -26.59 10.53
CA PRO A 347 17.42 -27.61 10.92
C PRO A 347 16.52 -27.18 12.08
N ALA A 348 17.03 -26.33 12.98
CA ALA A 348 16.27 -25.78 14.11
C ALA A 348 15.16 -24.80 13.68
N SER A 349 15.28 -24.17 12.51
CA SER A 349 14.37 -23.12 12.05
C SER A 349 13.21 -23.65 11.18
N ASP A 350 13.25 -24.93 10.80
CA ASP A 350 12.24 -25.62 9.98
C ASP A 350 11.33 -26.56 10.80
N ASN A 351 11.25 -26.33 12.12
CA ASN A 351 10.39 -27.12 13.01
C ASN A 351 8.94 -26.63 12.96
N LYS A 352 7.98 -27.52 13.28
CA LYS A 352 6.54 -27.19 13.32
C LYS A 352 6.17 -26.14 14.37
N ASP A 353 7.02 -25.99 15.38
CA ASP A 353 6.84 -25.03 16.47
C ASP A 353 7.34 -23.63 16.12
N THR A 354 8.02 -23.45 14.99
CA THR A 354 8.54 -22.14 14.56
C THR A 354 7.41 -21.10 14.50
N PRO A 355 7.57 -19.92 15.12
CA PRO A 355 6.58 -18.86 15.07
C PRO A 355 6.23 -18.45 13.62
N PRO A 356 4.97 -18.05 13.33
CA PRO A 356 4.53 -17.69 11.99
C PRO A 356 5.46 -16.72 11.26
N PHE A 357 5.82 -15.62 11.94
CA PHE A 357 6.69 -14.58 11.42
C PHE A 357 8.07 -15.13 11.00
N MET A 358 8.59 -16.12 11.73
CA MET A 358 9.90 -16.75 11.49
C MET A 358 9.90 -17.86 10.44
N SER A 359 8.75 -18.19 9.89
CA SER A 359 8.66 -19.22 8.84
C SER A 359 9.33 -18.76 7.53
N LEU A 360 9.77 -19.73 6.72
CA LEU A 360 10.35 -19.47 5.40
C LEU A 360 9.36 -18.74 4.46
N ALA A 361 8.06 -18.91 4.68
CA ALA A 361 7.00 -18.26 3.91
C ALA A 361 7.04 -16.71 4.02
N SER A 362 7.54 -16.19 5.15
CA SER A 362 7.73 -14.75 5.36
C SER A 362 8.89 -14.19 4.52
N PHE A 363 9.89 -15.00 4.17
CA PHE A 363 11.16 -14.55 3.60
C PHE A 363 11.04 -13.55 2.42
N PRO A 364 10.32 -13.84 1.33
CA PRO A 364 10.23 -12.90 0.21
C PRO A 364 9.56 -11.57 0.60
N HIS A 365 8.66 -11.58 1.59
CA HIS A 365 8.05 -10.37 2.12
C HIS A 365 9.05 -9.56 2.96
N ILE A 366 9.91 -10.22 3.75
CA ILE A 366 11.00 -9.56 4.50
C ILE A 366 12.01 -8.92 3.55
N VAL A 367 12.37 -9.60 2.44
CA VAL A 367 13.25 -9.03 1.42
C VAL A 367 12.64 -7.78 0.81
N LEU A 368 11.36 -7.82 0.40
CA LEU A 368 10.66 -6.64 -0.10
C LEU A 368 10.66 -5.50 0.93
N TRP A 369 10.40 -5.83 2.20
CA TRP A 369 10.40 -4.86 3.29
C TRP A 369 11.76 -4.19 3.48
N GLY A 370 12.85 -4.96 3.43
CA GLY A 370 14.21 -4.45 3.49
C GLY A 370 14.59 -3.57 2.31
N VAL A 371 14.23 -3.97 1.08
CA VAL A 371 14.45 -3.15 -0.13
C VAL A 371 13.72 -1.81 -0.03
N LEU A 372 12.46 -1.82 0.41
CA LEU A 372 11.67 -0.60 0.58
C LEU A 372 12.16 0.26 1.75
N LEU A 373 12.66 -0.33 2.84
CA LEU A 373 13.29 0.42 3.92
C LEU A 373 14.57 1.10 3.47
N LEU A 374 15.42 0.38 2.74
CA LEU A 374 16.64 0.95 2.17
C LEU A 374 16.32 2.08 1.19
N SER A 375 15.33 1.89 0.31
CA SER A 375 14.90 2.92 -0.64
C SER A 375 14.28 4.13 0.06
N ASN A 376 13.48 3.92 1.10
CA ASN A 376 12.86 4.99 1.86
C ASN A 376 13.89 5.83 2.63
N ILE A 377 14.88 5.18 3.25
CA ILE A 377 15.95 5.88 3.98
C ILE A 377 16.88 6.60 3.01
N THR A 378 17.22 6.01 1.86
CA THR A 378 18.26 6.59 1.00
C THR A 378 17.75 7.51 -0.10
N THR A 379 16.53 7.31 -0.61
CA THR A 379 16.10 7.93 -1.87
C THR A 379 14.77 8.66 -1.75
N MET A 380 13.76 8.05 -1.12
CA MET A 380 12.45 8.67 -0.97
C MET A 380 12.46 9.74 0.14
N HIS A 381 11.49 10.66 0.12
CA HIS A 381 11.27 11.55 1.26
C HIS A 381 10.83 10.76 2.49
N ILE A 382 11.56 10.87 3.60
CA ILE A 382 11.40 9.98 4.76
C ILE A 382 9.98 10.02 5.37
N GLN A 383 9.32 11.17 5.31
CA GLN A 383 7.96 11.41 5.82
C GLN A 383 6.91 10.44 5.27
N ILE A 384 7.08 9.91 4.05
CA ILE A 384 6.08 9.03 3.44
C ILE A 384 6.13 7.59 3.99
N ILE A 385 7.06 7.25 4.88
CA ILE A 385 7.30 5.87 5.31
C ILE A 385 6.05 5.21 5.87
N THR A 386 5.27 5.92 6.68
CA THR A 386 4.06 5.38 7.33
C THR A 386 2.99 5.01 6.30
N ARG A 387 2.87 5.80 5.22
CA ARG A 387 1.98 5.55 4.08
C ARG A 387 2.49 4.43 3.17
N ALA A 388 3.80 4.42 2.90
CA ALA A 388 4.40 3.40 2.04
C ALA A 388 4.35 2.02 2.69
N PHE A 389 4.61 1.94 4.00
CA PHE A 389 4.78 0.69 4.72
C PHE A 389 3.45 0.06 5.12
N SER A 390 2.37 0.83 5.08
CA SER A 390 1.06 0.23 5.26
C SER A 390 0.65 -0.74 4.15
N CYS A 391 1.36 -0.77 3.02
CA CYS A 391 1.15 -1.76 1.97
C CYS A 391 2.01 -3.04 2.17
N LEU A 392 2.65 -3.20 3.32
CA LEU A 392 3.59 -4.30 3.62
C LEU A 392 3.04 -5.21 4.73
N PRO A 393 2.64 -6.45 4.41
CA PRO A 393 2.24 -7.43 5.42
C PRO A 393 3.24 -7.64 6.57
N PRO A 394 4.57 -7.70 6.35
CA PRO A 394 5.50 -8.06 7.42
C PRO A 394 5.61 -7.04 8.55
N VAL A 395 5.25 -5.77 8.31
CA VAL A 395 5.11 -4.76 9.38
C VAL A 395 4.08 -5.23 10.40
N TYR A 396 2.93 -5.68 9.92
CA TYR A 396 1.81 -6.14 10.75
C TYR A 396 2.05 -7.54 11.30
N TRP A 397 2.73 -8.43 10.57
CA TRP A 397 3.14 -9.74 11.10
C TRP A 397 4.14 -9.62 12.24
N PHE A 398 5.13 -8.73 12.12
CA PHE A 398 6.08 -8.49 13.20
C PHE A 398 5.38 -7.91 14.42
N ALA A 399 4.51 -6.91 14.22
CA ALA A 399 3.70 -6.37 15.31
C ALA A 399 2.83 -7.46 15.96
N ALA A 400 2.10 -8.26 15.19
CA ALA A 400 1.27 -9.36 15.70
C ALA A 400 2.09 -10.40 16.49
N HIS A 401 3.30 -10.71 16.02
CA HIS A 401 4.20 -11.64 16.70
C HIS A 401 4.59 -11.15 18.10
N GLN A 402 4.82 -9.85 18.28
CA GLN A 402 5.10 -9.25 19.61
C GLN A 402 3.89 -9.29 20.56
N PHE A 403 2.67 -9.48 20.04
CA PHE A 403 1.43 -9.51 20.83
C PHE A 403 0.99 -10.93 21.22
N GLU A 404 1.33 -11.98 20.47
CA GLU A 404 0.93 -13.37 20.79
C GLU A 404 1.66 -13.99 22.00
N GLY A 405 2.45 -13.22 22.75
CA GLY A 405 3.03 -13.65 24.04
C GLY A 405 4.53 -13.96 24.01
N GLU A 406 5.16 -13.94 22.84
CA GLU A 406 6.62 -13.89 22.69
C GLU A 406 7.04 -12.42 22.49
N ALA A 407 6.80 -11.57 23.49
CA ALA A 407 7.27 -10.18 23.44
C ALA A 407 8.81 -10.17 23.56
N VAL A 408 9.49 -10.44 22.46
CA VAL A 408 10.95 -10.60 22.40
C VAL A 408 11.66 -9.30 22.73
N LEU A 409 11.03 -8.17 22.40
CA LEU A 409 11.51 -6.83 22.76
C LEU A 409 10.93 -6.33 24.11
N GLY A 410 10.23 -7.20 24.84
CA GLY A 410 9.61 -6.92 26.14
C GLY A 410 8.21 -6.30 26.05
N ALA A 411 7.42 -6.46 27.11
CA ALA A 411 6.05 -5.93 27.18
C ALA A 411 5.96 -4.39 26.99
N GLY A 412 7.02 -3.67 27.36
CA GLY A 412 7.14 -2.23 27.11
C GLY A 412 7.16 -1.89 25.62
N TRP A 413 7.81 -2.70 24.78
CA TRP A 413 7.86 -2.49 23.34
C TRP A 413 6.48 -2.67 22.69
N THR A 414 5.76 -3.73 23.05
CA THR A 414 4.39 -3.96 22.56
C THR A 414 3.48 -2.79 22.89
N LYS A 415 3.58 -2.25 24.12
CA LYS A 415 2.86 -1.03 24.51
C LYS A 415 3.26 0.18 23.65
N THR A 416 4.55 0.39 23.42
CA THR A 416 5.06 1.49 22.58
C THR A 416 4.55 1.40 21.14
N VAL A 417 4.62 0.23 20.50
CA VAL A 417 4.13 0.02 19.12
C VAL A 417 2.63 0.28 19.03
N THR A 418 1.85 -0.24 19.98
CA THR A 418 0.39 -0.02 20.02
C THR A 418 0.06 1.46 20.20
N THR A 419 0.76 2.11 21.13
CA THR A 419 0.60 3.54 21.40
C THR A 419 0.94 4.35 20.16
N PHE A 420 2.02 4.00 19.46
CA PHE A 420 2.37 4.64 18.20
C PHE A 420 1.29 4.46 17.13
N PHE A 421 0.79 3.24 16.90
CA PHE A 421 -0.26 2.97 15.91
C PHE A 421 -1.52 3.81 16.15
N VAL A 422 -1.97 3.85 17.40
CA VAL A 422 -3.18 4.60 17.79
C VAL A 422 -2.92 6.10 17.78
N MET A 423 -1.88 6.58 18.46
CA MET A 423 -1.63 8.02 18.63
C MET A 423 -1.25 8.70 17.33
N TYR A 424 -0.37 8.10 16.52
CA TYR A 424 -0.01 8.65 15.22
C TYR A 424 -1.20 8.68 14.28
N GLY A 425 -2.05 7.64 14.31
CA GLY A 425 -3.31 7.62 13.57
C GLY A 425 -4.25 8.76 13.99
N LEU A 426 -4.49 8.93 15.29
CA LEU A 426 -5.39 9.96 15.82
C LEU A 426 -4.88 11.39 15.55
N ILE A 427 -3.61 11.65 15.83
CA ILE A 427 -2.97 12.95 15.58
C ILE A 427 -2.98 13.24 14.07
N GLY A 428 -2.63 12.24 13.26
CA GLY A 428 -2.62 12.35 11.80
C GLY A 428 -3.99 12.72 11.22
N ILE A 429 -5.10 12.19 11.78
CA ILE A 429 -6.46 12.57 11.36
C ILE A 429 -6.72 14.04 11.64
N ILE A 430 -6.40 14.51 12.85
CA ILE A 430 -6.64 15.90 13.27
C ILE A 430 -5.80 16.86 12.42
N LEU A 431 -4.51 16.56 12.22
CA LEU A 431 -3.62 17.39 11.42
C LEU A 431 -4.08 17.47 9.96
N PHE A 432 -4.33 16.31 9.33
CA PHE A 432 -4.77 16.24 7.94
C PHE A 432 -6.10 16.95 7.73
N ALA A 433 -7.06 16.75 8.64
CA ALA A 433 -8.39 17.35 8.54
C ALA A 433 -8.36 18.87 8.46
N ASN A 434 -7.41 19.48 9.17
CA ASN A 434 -7.24 20.92 9.30
C ASN A 434 -6.08 21.48 8.47
N PHE A 435 -5.65 20.79 7.41
CA PHE A 435 -4.59 21.25 6.50
C PHE A 435 -3.20 21.41 7.13
N PHE A 436 -2.95 20.81 8.29
CA PHE A 436 -1.58 20.70 8.81
C PHE A 436 -0.88 19.50 8.18
N PRO A 437 0.44 19.58 7.94
CA PRO A 437 1.21 18.44 7.43
C PRO A 437 1.14 17.31 8.47
N PRO A 438 0.48 16.18 8.15
CA PRO A 438 0.31 15.08 9.10
C PRO A 438 1.53 14.15 9.14
N ALA A 439 2.51 14.38 8.27
CA ALA A 439 3.71 13.58 8.08
C ALA A 439 4.83 14.41 7.45
#